data_AF-A0A1G7F8E8-F1
#
_entry.id   AF-A0A1G7F8E8-F1
#
_cell.length_a   1.000
_cell.length_b   1.000
_cell.length_c   1.000
_cell.angle_alpha   90.00
_cell.angle_beta   90.00
_cell.angle_gamma   90.00
#
_symmetry.space_group_name_H-M   'P 1'
#
loop_
_entity.id
_entity.type
_entity.pdbx_description
1 polymer ?
#
loop_
_entity_poly.entity_id
_entity_poly.type
_entity_poly.pdbx_seq_one_letter_code
_entity_poly.pdbx_strand_id
1 'polypeptide(L)'
;MKYYKIQIKSFYEDRIASRAEGENITNANEYFWAMDKGGILHNAPIFDYFVLESFDEEKYWEWALFDVHKFIGAGSQIPGWLISEKLKNLLENFKISNPHTFYESKLLYKEEKKDYYIFQFSGEQFFNTLVNYIDFNKSLFFDPNQKIDFRIIDIQDLIIQTRRIFKESGCEIINVPVKKLVLNNNIDFFSMQSFLGENIISERLKQAIEENNITGFQFFELDYKVVIE
;
A
#
# COMPACT_ATOMS: atom_id res chain seq x y z
N MET A 1 -0.28 20.18 7.64
CA MET A 1 0.65 19.23 6.98
C MET A 1 0.02 18.84 5.65
N LYS A 2 0.75 18.93 4.53
CA LYS A 2 0.25 18.47 3.22
C LYS A 2 0.41 16.95 3.12
N TYR A 3 -0.45 16.31 2.33
CA TYR A 3 -0.45 14.87 2.08
C TYR A 3 -0.44 14.59 0.58
N TYR A 4 0.09 13.43 0.21
CA TYR A 4 0.26 12.97 -1.15
C TYR A 4 -0.16 11.52 -1.28
N LYS A 5 -0.60 11.14 -2.48
CA LYS A 5 -0.74 9.74 -2.87
C LYS A 5 0.64 9.19 -3.24
N ILE A 6 0.99 8.03 -2.70
CA ILE A 6 2.19 7.28 -3.08
C ILE A 6 1.78 6.02 -3.86
N GLN A 7 2.51 5.75 -4.95
CA GLN A 7 2.37 4.50 -5.70
C GLN A 7 3.73 3.99 -6.14
N ILE A 8 3.86 2.67 -6.27
CA ILE A 8 5.00 2.06 -6.94
C ILE A 8 4.87 2.32 -8.44
N LYS A 9 5.92 2.91 -9.03
CA LYS A 9 6.00 3.26 -10.45
C LYS A 9 6.10 1.98 -11.28
N SER A 10 5.16 1.80 -12.20
CA SER A 10 5.05 0.57 -13.01
C SER A 10 5.81 0.64 -14.35
N PHE A 11 5.99 1.84 -14.90
CA PHE A 11 6.55 2.03 -16.24
C PHE A 11 7.70 3.04 -16.20
N TYR A 12 8.78 2.70 -16.88
CA TYR A 12 10.00 3.49 -17.01
C TYR A 12 10.36 3.58 -18.49
N GLU A 13 9.79 4.57 -19.18
CA GLU A 13 9.98 4.76 -20.63
C GLU A 13 9.65 3.47 -21.41
N ASP A 14 10.66 2.74 -21.89
CA ASP A 14 10.56 1.50 -22.66
C ASP A 14 10.63 0.22 -21.81
N ARG A 15 10.64 0.34 -20.47
CA ARG A 15 10.74 -0.78 -19.54
C ARG A 15 9.59 -0.83 -18.54
N ILE A 16 9.25 -2.05 -18.13
CA ILE A 16 8.26 -2.31 -17.09
C ILE A 16 8.98 -2.60 -15.78
N ALA A 17 8.52 -2.02 -14.68
CA ALA A 17 9.06 -2.28 -13.36
C ALA A 17 8.77 -3.73 -12.94
N SER A 18 9.82 -4.44 -12.56
CA SER A 18 9.71 -5.81 -12.07
C SER A 18 9.05 -5.88 -10.70
N ARG A 19 8.42 -7.02 -10.44
CA ARG A 19 7.67 -7.37 -9.24
C ARG A 19 8.31 -8.57 -8.58
N ALA A 20 8.07 -8.72 -7.29
CA ALA A 20 8.60 -9.81 -6.48
C ALA A 20 7.68 -11.04 -6.57
N GLU A 21 8.21 -12.13 -7.09
CA GLU A 21 7.59 -13.46 -7.09
C GLU A 21 8.15 -14.30 -5.93
N GLY A 22 7.27 -14.96 -5.20
CA GLY A 22 7.59 -15.73 -4.00
C GLY A 22 7.33 -17.22 -4.09
N GLU A 23 7.01 -17.78 -5.27
CA GLU A 23 6.69 -19.20 -5.45
C GLU A 23 7.81 -20.14 -4.96
N ASN A 24 9.08 -19.71 -5.05
CA ASN A 24 10.23 -20.49 -4.59
C ASN A 24 10.40 -20.56 -3.06
N ILE A 25 9.59 -19.80 -2.31
CA ILE A 25 9.67 -19.77 -0.85
C ILE A 25 8.94 -20.98 -0.26
N THR A 26 9.61 -21.70 0.64
CA THR A 26 9.00 -22.86 1.32
C THR A 26 7.78 -22.43 2.13
N ASN A 27 6.65 -23.12 1.93
CA ASN A 27 5.35 -22.82 2.53
C ASN A 27 4.82 -21.39 2.22
N ALA A 28 5.26 -20.78 1.11
CA ALA A 28 4.82 -19.46 0.64
C ALA A 28 3.30 -19.27 0.78
N ASN A 29 2.51 -20.21 0.24
CA ASN A 29 1.05 -20.14 0.27
C ASN A 29 0.48 -20.02 1.68
N GLU A 30 0.97 -20.79 2.65
CA GLU A 30 0.43 -20.74 4.03
C GLU A 30 0.66 -19.36 4.65
N TYR A 31 1.90 -18.86 4.54
CA TYR A 31 2.26 -17.57 5.12
C TYR A 31 1.59 -16.40 4.41
N PHE A 32 1.56 -16.41 3.08
CA PHE A 32 1.02 -15.29 2.31
C PHE A 32 -0.51 -15.22 2.44
N TRP A 33 -1.21 -16.36 2.50
CA TRP A 33 -2.63 -16.38 2.85
C TRP A 33 -2.89 -15.89 4.27
N ALA A 34 -2.05 -16.25 5.24
CA ALA A 34 -2.20 -15.72 6.59
C ALA A 34 -2.01 -14.20 6.63
N MET A 35 -1.05 -13.66 5.86
CA MET A 35 -0.85 -12.22 5.71
C MET A 35 -2.05 -11.53 5.02
N ASP A 36 -2.59 -12.11 3.95
CA ASP A 36 -3.79 -11.61 3.23
C ASP A 36 -4.98 -11.44 4.18
N LYS A 37 -5.18 -12.44 5.05
CA LYS A 37 -6.20 -12.41 6.11
C LYS A 37 -5.92 -11.39 7.22
N GLY A 38 -4.83 -10.65 7.14
CA GLY A 38 -4.40 -9.68 8.14
C GLY A 38 -3.80 -10.33 9.39
N GLY A 39 -3.28 -11.55 9.28
CA GLY A 39 -2.51 -12.19 10.34
C GLY A 39 -1.15 -11.52 10.52
N ILE A 40 -0.77 -11.26 11.77
CA ILE A 40 0.60 -10.89 12.15
C ILE A 40 1.32 -12.18 12.56
N LEU A 41 2.39 -12.52 11.84
CA LEU A 41 3.12 -13.77 12.02
C LEU A 41 4.28 -13.58 13.02
N HIS A 42 4.00 -13.75 14.31
CA HIS A 42 4.99 -13.51 15.37
C HIS A 42 6.23 -14.41 15.31
N ASN A 43 6.13 -15.59 14.70
CA ASN A 43 7.23 -16.55 14.52
C ASN A 43 7.48 -16.81 13.02
N ALA A 44 7.39 -15.77 12.18
CA ALA A 44 7.70 -15.90 10.76
C ALA A 44 9.16 -16.37 10.56
N PRO A 45 9.42 -17.27 9.59
CA PRO A 45 10.79 -17.58 9.21
C PRO A 45 11.43 -16.37 8.49
N ILE A 46 12.75 -16.42 8.32
CA ILE A 46 13.39 -15.60 7.29
C ILE A 46 12.99 -16.21 5.94
N PHE A 47 12.29 -15.44 5.12
CA PHE A 47 11.86 -15.88 3.80
C PHE A 47 13.06 -15.93 2.84
N ASP A 48 13.40 -17.10 2.30
CA ASP A 48 14.71 -17.34 1.67
C ASP A 48 15.05 -16.35 0.56
N TYR A 49 14.22 -16.24 -0.49
CA TYR A 49 14.30 -15.14 -1.46
C TYR A 49 13.06 -15.05 -2.35
N PHE A 50 12.72 -13.83 -2.73
CA PHE A 50 11.89 -13.54 -3.89
C PHE A 50 12.75 -13.48 -5.16
N VAL A 51 12.14 -13.65 -6.34
CA VAL A 51 12.76 -13.37 -7.64
C VAL A 51 12.05 -12.21 -8.32
N LEU A 52 12.72 -11.53 -9.25
CA LEU A 52 12.09 -10.48 -10.04
C LEU A 52 11.42 -11.07 -11.28
N GLU A 53 10.15 -10.74 -11.49
CA GLU A 53 9.40 -11.05 -12.70
C GLU A 53 8.68 -9.80 -13.22
N SER A 54 8.38 -9.77 -14.51
CA SER A 54 7.61 -8.67 -15.10
C SER A 54 6.82 -9.14 -16.32
N PHE A 55 5.93 -8.29 -16.83
CA PHE A 55 5.26 -8.51 -18.11
C PHE A 55 6.15 -8.17 -19.33
N ASP A 56 7.44 -7.91 -19.10
CA ASP A 56 8.47 -7.73 -20.12
C ASP A 56 9.16 -9.07 -20.45
N GLU A 57 10.06 -9.08 -21.43
CA GLU A 57 10.89 -10.25 -21.73
C GLU A 57 11.78 -10.61 -20.52
N GLU A 58 11.97 -11.92 -20.26
CA GLU A 58 12.72 -12.45 -19.11
C GLU A 58 14.13 -11.84 -18.96
N LYS A 59 14.82 -11.64 -20.09
CA LYS A 59 16.15 -10.99 -20.13
C LYS A 59 16.17 -9.59 -19.51
N TYR A 60 15.02 -8.94 -19.38
CA TYR A 60 14.88 -7.63 -18.76
C TYR A 60 14.39 -7.71 -17.32
N TRP A 61 13.97 -8.84 -16.77
CA TRP A 61 13.40 -8.87 -15.41
C TRP A 61 14.32 -8.31 -14.32
N GLU A 62 15.63 -8.37 -14.52
CA GLU A 62 16.63 -7.80 -13.62
C GLU A 62 17.28 -6.50 -14.17
N TRP A 63 16.58 -5.76 -15.04
CA TRP A 63 17.11 -4.53 -15.66
C TRP A 63 17.43 -3.43 -14.65
N ALA A 64 16.69 -3.36 -13.54
CA ALA A 64 16.92 -2.46 -12.42
C ALA A 64 16.56 -3.09 -11.08
N LEU A 65 17.28 -2.67 -10.03
CA LEU A 65 16.99 -3.01 -8.64
C LEU A 65 16.40 -1.77 -7.95
N PHE A 66 15.16 -1.88 -7.47
CA PHE A 66 14.47 -0.76 -6.83
C PHE A 66 14.35 -0.96 -5.32
N ASP A 67 14.18 0.12 -4.57
CA ASP A 67 13.96 0.06 -3.12
C ASP A 67 12.57 -0.49 -2.76
N VAL A 68 11.66 -0.59 -3.72
CA VAL A 68 10.30 -1.10 -3.52
C VAL A 68 9.82 -1.88 -4.74
N HIS A 69 9.19 -3.02 -4.49
CA HIS A 69 8.56 -3.86 -5.50
C HIS A 69 7.12 -4.21 -5.09
N LYS A 70 6.21 -4.22 -6.07
CA LYS A 70 4.92 -4.90 -5.93
C LYS A 70 5.17 -6.40 -5.94
N PHE A 71 4.25 -7.17 -5.41
CA PHE A 71 4.26 -8.61 -5.59
C PHE A 71 3.55 -9.05 -6.87
N ILE A 72 3.90 -10.24 -7.38
CA ILE A 72 3.27 -10.96 -8.49
C ILE A 72 3.09 -12.44 -8.12
N GLY A 73 2.34 -13.20 -8.93
CA GLY A 73 2.02 -14.63 -8.77
C GLY A 73 1.74 -15.03 -7.33
N ALA A 74 2.52 -15.92 -6.72
CA ALA A 74 2.24 -16.39 -5.36
C ALA A 74 2.35 -15.25 -4.34
N GLY A 75 3.31 -14.35 -4.52
CA GLY A 75 3.50 -13.17 -3.66
C GLY A 75 2.32 -12.19 -3.71
N SER A 76 1.48 -12.20 -4.75
CA SER A 76 0.36 -11.26 -4.91
C SER A 76 -0.67 -11.31 -3.77
N GLN A 77 -0.68 -12.39 -2.99
CA GLN A 77 -1.49 -12.53 -1.78
C GLN A 77 -1.01 -11.62 -0.63
N ILE A 78 0.23 -11.13 -0.66
CA ILE A 78 0.79 -10.30 0.41
C ILE A 78 0.20 -8.89 0.31
N PRO A 79 -0.55 -8.41 1.32
CA PRO A 79 -1.18 -7.09 1.31
C PRO A 79 -0.18 -6.01 1.76
N GLY A 80 0.85 -5.81 0.94
CA GLY A 80 2.01 -5.01 1.29
C GLY A 80 2.98 -4.80 0.13
N TRP A 81 4.23 -4.48 0.47
CA TRP A 81 5.32 -4.29 -0.48
C TRP A 81 6.55 -5.11 -0.11
N LEU A 82 7.37 -5.48 -1.09
CA LEU A 82 8.75 -5.91 -0.83
C LEU A 82 9.63 -4.65 -0.84
N ILE A 83 10.37 -4.39 0.22
CA ILE A 83 11.16 -3.16 0.39
C ILE A 83 12.62 -3.45 0.72
N SER A 84 13.53 -2.61 0.27
CA SER A 84 14.95 -2.70 0.62
C SER A 84 15.17 -2.40 2.10
N GLU A 85 16.32 -2.83 2.64
CA GLU A 85 16.76 -2.46 3.99
C GLU A 85 16.80 -0.93 4.18
N LYS A 86 17.29 -0.21 3.16
CA LYS A 86 17.37 1.25 3.15
C LYS A 86 15.99 1.89 3.35
N LEU A 87 14.98 1.42 2.64
CA LEU A 87 13.61 1.92 2.77
C LEU A 87 13.00 1.53 4.11
N LYS A 88 13.22 0.30 4.60
CA LYS A 88 12.78 -0.12 5.94
C LYS A 88 13.30 0.83 7.02
N ASN A 89 14.63 1.05 7.05
CA ASN A 89 15.27 1.90 8.04
C ASN A 89 14.77 3.34 7.97
N LEU A 90 14.45 3.84 6.77
CA LEU A 90 13.80 5.14 6.62
C LEU A 90 12.41 5.13 7.26
N LEU A 91 11.55 4.16 6.91
CA LEU A 91 10.16 4.09 7.38
C LEU A 91 10.04 3.97 8.91
N GLU A 92 10.99 3.31 9.57
CA GLU A 92 11.05 3.19 11.04
C GLU A 92 11.17 4.54 11.77
N ASN A 93 11.60 5.60 11.07
CA ASN A 93 11.69 6.96 11.61
C ASN A 93 10.40 7.78 11.44
N PHE A 94 9.33 7.17 10.91
CA PHE A 94 8.06 7.82 10.59
C PHE A 94 6.89 7.16 11.31
N LYS A 95 5.81 7.92 11.47
CA LYS A 95 4.57 7.40 12.05
C LYS A 95 3.79 6.63 11.00
N ILE A 96 3.95 5.32 10.98
CA ILE A 96 3.20 4.42 10.10
C ILE A 96 1.89 4.00 10.81
N SER A 97 0.78 3.95 10.07
CA SER A 97 -0.50 3.44 10.59
C SER A 97 -0.35 2.01 11.12
N ASN A 98 -0.98 1.73 12.25
CA ASN A 98 -1.08 0.37 12.78
C ASN A 98 -2.38 -0.30 12.31
N PRO A 99 -2.37 -1.64 12.23
CA PRO A 99 -1.20 -2.52 12.35
C PRO A 99 -0.32 -2.50 11.10
N HIS A 100 0.98 -2.73 11.29
CA HIS A 100 1.93 -3.04 10.22
C HIS A 100 3.04 -3.94 10.76
N THR A 101 3.77 -4.63 9.89
CA THR A 101 4.90 -5.49 10.27
C THR A 101 5.93 -5.57 9.15
N PHE A 102 7.20 -5.69 9.53
CA PHE A 102 8.30 -6.00 8.62
C PHE A 102 8.75 -7.44 8.87
N TYR A 103 8.76 -8.27 7.83
CA TYR A 103 9.32 -9.63 7.90
C TYR A 103 10.63 -9.71 7.12
N GLU A 104 11.62 -10.35 7.72
CA GLU A 104 12.92 -10.58 7.07
C GLU A 104 12.77 -11.47 5.84
N SER A 105 13.38 -11.04 4.74
CA SER A 105 13.38 -11.79 3.48
C SER A 105 14.64 -11.51 2.68
N LYS A 106 14.79 -12.13 1.51
CA LYS A 106 15.77 -11.71 0.52
C LYS A 106 15.13 -11.47 -0.83
N LEU A 107 15.86 -10.81 -1.72
CA LEU A 107 15.57 -10.74 -3.14
C LEU A 107 16.79 -11.29 -3.89
N LEU A 108 16.59 -12.28 -4.75
CA LEU A 108 17.62 -12.73 -5.68
C LEU A 108 17.69 -11.74 -6.84
N TYR A 109 18.85 -11.11 -7.02
CA TYR A 109 19.13 -10.18 -8.10
C TYR A 109 20.50 -10.46 -8.69
N LYS A 110 20.55 -10.85 -9.97
CA LYS A 110 21.78 -11.20 -10.70
C LYS A 110 22.63 -12.21 -9.93
N GLU A 111 22.00 -13.31 -9.55
CA GLU A 111 22.59 -14.43 -8.80
C GLU A 111 23.02 -14.08 -7.35
N GLU A 112 22.77 -12.86 -6.87
CA GLU A 112 23.09 -12.43 -5.51
C GLU A 112 21.83 -12.21 -4.66
N LYS A 113 21.79 -12.81 -3.46
CA LYS A 113 20.70 -12.58 -2.50
C LYS A 113 20.94 -11.27 -1.75
N LYS A 114 20.03 -10.31 -1.92
CA LYS A 114 20.03 -8.99 -1.26
C LYS A 114 19.04 -8.95 -0.10
N ASP A 115 19.35 -8.19 0.94
CA ASP A 115 18.46 -7.96 2.08
C ASP A 115 17.24 -7.13 1.70
N TYR A 116 16.07 -7.74 1.84
CA TYR A 116 14.77 -7.13 1.58
C TYR A 116 13.78 -7.53 2.67
N TYR A 117 12.67 -6.82 2.77
CA TYR A 117 11.69 -7.03 3.82
C TYR A 117 10.29 -7.01 3.22
N ILE A 118 9.45 -7.93 3.67
CA ILE A 118 8.02 -7.81 3.42
C ILE A 118 7.48 -6.74 4.38
N PHE A 119 7.01 -5.64 3.85
CA PHE A 119 6.28 -4.61 4.59
C PHE A 119 4.77 -4.85 4.44
N GLN A 120 4.19 -5.55 5.41
CA GLN A 120 2.74 -5.78 5.50
C GLN A 120 2.10 -4.59 6.22
N PHE A 121 1.17 -3.91 5.57
CA PHE A 121 0.47 -2.73 6.12
C PHE A 121 -1.03 -2.72 5.81
N SER A 122 -1.54 -3.81 5.25
CA SER A 122 -2.95 -4.02 4.93
C SER A 122 -3.31 -5.49 5.21
N GLY A 123 -4.55 -5.87 4.92
CA GLY A 123 -5.09 -7.21 5.13
C GLY A 123 -6.53 -7.14 5.65
N GLU A 124 -7.26 -8.24 5.53
CA GLU A 124 -8.70 -8.28 5.85
C GLU A 124 -8.99 -7.77 7.27
N GLN A 125 -8.20 -8.20 8.26
CA GLN A 125 -8.36 -7.79 9.66
C GLN A 125 -7.85 -6.37 9.97
N PHE A 126 -7.09 -5.74 9.07
CA PHE A 126 -6.52 -4.42 9.30
C PHE A 126 -7.55 -3.31 9.05
N PHE A 127 -8.55 -3.58 8.21
CA PHE A 127 -9.55 -2.61 7.75
C PHE A 127 -10.14 -1.77 8.89
N ASN A 128 -10.70 -2.42 9.92
CA ASN A 128 -11.34 -1.73 11.04
C ASN A 128 -10.37 -0.82 11.82
N THR A 129 -9.10 -1.23 11.95
CA THR A 129 -8.11 -0.42 12.66
C THR A 129 -7.67 0.78 11.82
N LEU A 130 -7.50 0.59 10.51
CA LEU A 130 -7.09 1.66 9.60
C LEU A 130 -8.16 2.75 9.48
N VAL A 131 -9.44 2.38 9.42
CA VAL A 131 -10.54 3.37 9.35
C VAL A 131 -10.74 4.14 10.66
N ASN A 132 -10.27 3.64 11.81
CA ASN A 132 -10.33 4.37 13.08
C ASN A 132 -9.44 5.61 13.11
N TYR A 133 -8.51 5.73 12.16
CA TYR A 133 -7.74 6.96 11.99
C TYR A 133 -8.57 8.10 11.36
N ILE A 134 -9.79 7.85 10.90
CA ILE A 134 -10.65 8.83 10.25
C ILE A 134 -11.70 9.36 11.25
N ASP A 135 -11.85 10.69 11.32
CA ASP A 135 -13.02 11.33 11.91
C ASP A 135 -14.12 11.41 10.84
N PHE A 136 -15.02 10.42 10.81
CA PHE A 136 -16.10 10.38 9.82
C PHE A 136 -17.07 11.57 9.94
N ASN A 137 -17.33 12.04 11.17
CA ASN A 137 -18.25 13.14 11.42
C ASN A 137 -17.77 14.49 10.86
N LYS A 138 -16.45 14.68 10.79
CA LYS A 138 -15.82 15.90 10.28
C LYS A 138 -15.26 15.78 8.86
N SER A 139 -15.26 14.56 8.32
CA SER A 139 -14.95 14.26 6.93
C SER A 139 -16.14 14.55 6.02
N LEU A 140 -15.87 14.72 4.73
CA LEU A 140 -16.86 15.02 3.71
C LEU A 140 -16.63 14.13 2.49
N PHE A 141 -17.68 13.42 2.09
CA PHE A 141 -17.70 12.50 0.96
C PHE A 141 -18.62 13.04 -0.13
N PHE A 142 -18.46 12.51 -1.33
CA PHE A 142 -19.22 12.93 -2.49
C PHE A 142 -19.82 11.73 -3.22
N ASP A 143 -21.12 11.79 -3.50
CA ASP A 143 -21.80 10.83 -4.33
C ASP A 143 -21.84 11.39 -5.77
N PRO A 144 -21.07 10.83 -6.71
CA PRO A 144 -21.02 11.30 -8.09
C PRO A 144 -22.28 10.94 -8.89
N ASN A 145 -23.02 9.88 -8.52
CA ASN A 145 -24.25 9.47 -9.20
C ASN A 145 -25.36 10.47 -8.91
N GLN A 146 -25.46 10.91 -7.65
CA GLN A 146 -26.47 11.88 -7.20
C GLN A 146 -25.97 13.33 -7.23
N LYS A 147 -24.66 13.53 -7.39
CA LYS A 147 -23.96 14.82 -7.33
C LYS A 147 -24.19 15.58 -6.02
N ILE A 148 -24.19 14.85 -4.90
CA ILE A 148 -24.40 15.42 -3.56
C ILE A 148 -23.21 15.17 -2.64
N ASP A 149 -23.00 16.11 -1.73
CA ASP A 149 -22.11 15.91 -0.59
C ASP A 149 -22.85 15.18 0.52
N PHE A 150 -22.17 14.24 1.17
CA PHE A 150 -22.74 13.52 2.30
C PHE A 150 -21.68 13.24 3.36
N ARG A 151 -22.16 12.87 4.54
CA ARG A 151 -21.32 12.42 5.65
C ARG A 151 -21.52 10.93 5.84
N ILE A 152 -20.44 10.28 6.20
CA ILE A 152 -20.46 8.91 6.69
C ILE A 152 -20.58 8.99 8.20
N ILE A 153 -21.41 8.14 8.79
CA ILE A 153 -21.61 8.10 10.25
C ILE A 153 -20.56 7.21 10.90
N ASP A 154 -20.36 6.02 10.33
CA ASP A 154 -19.46 4.99 10.83
C ASP A 154 -19.01 4.04 9.71
N ILE A 155 -18.31 2.97 10.09
CA ILE A 155 -17.78 1.96 9.18
C ILE A 155 -18.91 1.20 8.44
N GLN A 156 -20.06 0.96 9.08
CA GLN A 156 -21.16 0.23 8.46
C GLN A 156 -21.85 1.10 7.41
N ASP A 157 -22.11 2.37 7.74
CA ASP A 157 -22.61 3.35 6.79
C ASP A 157 -21.63 3.49 5.61
N LEU A 158 -20.33 3.56 5.88
CA LEU A 158 -19.31 3.55 4.83
C LEU A 158 -19.50 2.36 3.86
N ILE A 159 -19.56 1.13 4.38
CA ILE A 159 -19.74 -0.07 3.55
C ILE A 159 -21.03 0.00 2.72
N ILE A 160 -22.13 0.49 3.31
CA ILE A 160 -23.41 0.66 2.64
C ILE A 160 -23.30 1.67 1.50
N GLN A 161 -22.71 2.85 1.76
CA GLN A 161 -22.57 3.91 0.76
C GLN A 161 -21.62 3.49 -0.37
N THR A 162 -20.50 2.83 -0.07
CA THR A 162 -19.60 2.27 -1.09
C THR A 162 -20.34 1.30 -2.01
N ARG A 163 -21.08 0.34 -1.44
CA ARG A 163 -21.83 -0.65 -2.23
C ARG A 163 -22.94 0.00 -3.06
N ARG A 164 -23.61 1.02 -2.51
CA ARG A 164 -24.66 1.77 -3.21
C ARG A 164 -24.07 2.52 -4.39
N ILE A 165 -23.03 3.33 -4.18
CA ILE A 165 -22.34 4.10 -5.23
C ILE A 165 -21.79 3.17 -6.32
N PHE A 166 -21.15 2.07 -5.94
CA PHE A 166 -20.66 1.06 -6.88
C PHE A 166 -21.78 0.52 -7.78
N LYS A 167 -22.90 0.09 -7.20
CA LYS A 167 -24.04 -0.44 -7.96
C LYS A 167 -24.70 0.62 -8.85
N GLU A 168 -24.96 1.80 -8.31
CA GLU A 168 -25.62 2.90 -9.03
C GLU A 168 -24.77 3.42 -10.19
N SER A 169 -23.44 3.36 -10.07
CA SER A 169 -22.50 3.75 -11.14
C SER A 169 -22.33 2.69 -12.24
N GLY A 170 -23.05 1.56 -12.17
CA GLY A 170 -22.83 0.46 -13.12
C GLY A 170 -21.49 -0.26 -12.92
N CYS A 171 -21.01 -0.32 -11.68
CA CYS A 171 -19.73 -0.91 -11.28
C CYS A 171 -18.47 -0.13 -11.73
N GLU A 172 -18.60 1.14 -12.09
CA GLU A 172 -17.47 1.99 -12.50
C GLU A 172 -16.75 2.63 -11.29
N ILE A 173 -17.48 2.94 -10.23
CA ILE A 173 -16.97 3.68 -9.08
C ILE A 173 -16.78 2.71 -7.91
N ILE A 174 -15.55 2.19 -7.82
CA ILE A 174 -15.19 1.12 -6.87
C ILE A 174 -15.12 1.64 -5.43
N ASN A 175 -14.59 2.86 -5.26
CA ASN A 175 -14.34 3.50 -3.96
C ASN A 175 -15.18 4.76 -3.82
N VAL A 176 -15.60 5.09 -2.59
CA VAL A 176 -16.37 6.31 -2.32
C VAL A 176 -15.48 7.53 -2.51
N PRO A 177 -15.85 8.48 -3.39
CA PRO A 177 -15.09 9.71 -3.55
C PRO A 177 -15.08 10.55 -2.27
N VAL A 178 -13.90 11.08 -1.95
CA VAL A 178 -13.67 11.94 -0.78
C VAL A 178 -13.49 13.37 -1.26
N LYS A 179 -13.99 14.34 -0.48
CA LYS A 179 -13.68 15.77 -0.66
C LYS A 179 -12.80 16.32 0.45
N LYS A 180 -13.06 15.86 1.69
CA LYS A 180 -12.27 16.18 2.87
C LYS A 180 -12.14 14.94 3.75
N LEU A 181 -10.91 14.55 4.04
CA LEU A 181 -10.61 13.52 5.03
C LEU A 181 -10.04 14.20 6.29
N VAL A 182 -10.65 13.94 7.44
CA VAL A 182 -10.11 14.37 8.74
C VAL A 182 -9.50 13.16 9.43
N LEU A 183 -8.24 13.28 9.83
CA LEU A 183 -7.52 12.27 10.57
C LEU A 183 -7.52 12.60 12.07
N ASN A 184 -7.78 11.59 12.89
CA ASN A 184 -7.76 11.67 14.36
C ASN A 184 -6.34 11.77 14.93
N ASN A 185 -5.32 11.41 14.14
CA ASN A 185 -3.94 11.34 14.58
C ASN A 185 -3.01 11.88 13.48
N ASN A 186 -1.87 12.43 13.91
CA ASN A 186 -0.79 12.76 12.99
C ASN A 186 -0.03 11.49 12.58
N ILE A 187 -0.18 11.10 11.32
CA ILE A 187 0.40 9.88 10.71
C ILE A 187 1.11 10.28 9.42
N ASP A 188 2.26 9.68 9.18
CA ASP A 188 3.12 9.92 8.02
C ASP A 188 2.88 8.95 6.87
N PHE A 189 2.50 7.70 7.15
CA PHE A 189 2.06 6.72 6.15
C PHE A 189 0.80 6.03 6.64
N PHE A 190 -0.23 6.00 5.81
CA PHE A 190 -1.41 5.19 6.11
C PHE A 190 -2.00 4.60 4.84
N SER A 191 -2.31 3.30 4.90
CA SER A 191 -2.93 2.60 3.80
C SER A 191 -4.44 2.78 3.84
N MET A 192 -4.99 3.17 2.70
CA MET A 192 -6.42 3.26 2.47
C MET A 192 -6.82 2.36 1.30
N GLN A 193 -6.03 1.31 0.99
CA GLN A 193 -6.31 0.47 -0.18
C GLN A 193 -7.71 -0.15 -0.12
N SER A 194 -8.12 -0.63 1.05
CA SER A 194 -9.44 -1.23 1.26
C SER A 194 -10.61 -0.25 1.24
N PHE A 195 -10.33 1.06 1.17
CA PHE A 195 -11.36 2.11 1.20
C PHE A 195 -11.29 3.08 0.02
N LEU A 196 -10.14 3.73 -0.18
CA LEU A 196 -9.88 4.70 -1.24
C LEU A 196 -9.13 4.10 -2.42
N GLY A 197 -8.54 2.90 -2.26
CA GLY A 197 -7.68 2.30 -3.29
C GLY A 197 -6.30 2.95 -3.36
N GLU A 198 -5.89 3.66 -2.30
CA GLU A 198 -4.69 4.50 -2.31
C GLU A 198 -3.88 4.33 -1.02
N ASN A 199 -2.57 4.54 -1.12
CA ASN A 199 -1.70 4.73 0.03
C ASN A 199 -1.36 6.22 0.11
N ILE A 200 -1.44 6.79 1.32
CA ILE A 200 -1.28 8.22 1.54
C ILE A 200 -0.07 8.46 2.44
N ILE A 201 0.71 9.48 2.11
CA ILE A 201 1.89 9.88 2.87
C ILE A 201 1.89 11.37 3.20
N SER A 202 2.53 11.73 4.31
CA SER A 202 2.81 13.13 4.65
C SER A 202 3.85 13.72 3.72
N GLU A 203 3.83 15.05 3.59
CA GLU A 203 4.86 15.82 2.89
C GLU A 203 6.27 15.56 3.44
N ARG A 204 6.41 15.39 4.77
CA ARG A 204 7.69 15.09 5.41
C ARG A 204 8.23 13.72 4.99
N LEU A 205 7.39 12.69 4.94
CA LEU A 205 7.80 11.37 4.47
C LEU A 205 8.15 11.41 2.99
N LYS A 206 7.36 12.11 2.16
CA LYS A 206 7.67 12.30 0.75
C LYS A 206 9.08 12.90 0.56
N GLN A 207 9.36 14.01 1.25
CA GLN A 207 10.66 14.68 1.18
C GLN A 207 11.79 13.76 1.60
N ALA A 208 11.63 13.01 2.70
CA ALA A 208 12.66 12.08 3.14
C ALA A 208 12.92 10.96 2.13
N ILE A 209 11.88 10.43 1.46
CA ILE A 209 12.02 9.42 0.40
C ILE A 209 12.84 10.01 -0.78
N GLU A 210 12.56 11.25 -1.18
CA GLU A 210 13.29 11.95 -2.24
C GLU A 210 14.75 12.27 -1.86
N GLU A 211 14.98 12.85 -0.68
CA GLU A 211 16.31 13.24 -0.17
C GLU A 211 17.22 12.03 0.04
N ASN A 212 16.67 10.89 0.44
CA ASN A 212 17.42 9.65 0.60
C ASN A 212 17.57 8.89 -0.72
N ASN A 213 17.10 9.41 -1.86
CA ASN A 213 17.15 8.74 -3.16
C ASN A 213 16.55 7.32 -3.10
N ILE A 214 15.39 7.16 -2.47
CA ILE A 214 14.63 5.91 -2.51
C ILE A 214 14.00 5.80 -3.90
N THR A 215 14.23 4.67 -4.55
CA THR A 215 13.80 4.40 -5.93
C THR A 215 12.52 3.56 -5.96
N GLY A 216 11.81 3.54 -7.09
CA GLY A 216 10.62 2.69 -7.28
C GLY A 216 9.27 3.38 -7.02
N PHE A 217 9.23 4.56 -6.42
CA PHE A 217 8.00 5.30 -6.16
C PHE A 217 7.70 6.42 -7.16
N GLN A 218 6.43 6.84 -7.17
CA GLN A 218 5.93 8.07 -7.76
C GLN A 218 4.88 8.68 -6.82
N PHE A 219 4.75 10.01 -6.87
CA PHE A 219 3.87 10.77 -5.98
C PHE A 219 2.90 11.63 -6.77
N PHE A 220 1.69 11.78 -6.23
CA PHE A 220 0.64 12.59 -6.83
C PHE A 220 0.01 13.48 -5.78
N GLU A 221 -0.43 14.68 -6.20
CA GLU A 221 -1.31 15.48 -5.37
C GLU A 221 -2.65 14.77 -5.20
N LEU A 222 -3.25 14.94 -4.03
CA LEU A 222 -4.60 14.47 -3.76
C LEU A 222 -5.61 15.43 -4.37
N ASP A 223 -6.68 14.90 -4.93
CA ASP A 223 -7.86 15.65 -5.39
C ASP A 223 -8.81 16.03 -4.24
N TYR A 224 -8.48 15.61 -3.01
CA TYR A 224 -9.18 15.95 -1.77
C TYR A 224 -8.26 16.52 -0.70
N LYS A 225 -8.86 17.23 0.26
CA LYS A 225 -8.13 17.81 1.38
C LYS A 225 -7.97 16.79 2.51
N VAL A 226 -6.76 16.62 3.02
CA VAL A 226 -6.50 15.91 4.28
C VAL A 226 -6.23 16.92 5.38
N VAL A 227 -6.91 16.77 6.52
CA VAL A 227 -6.78 17.62 7.70
C VAL A 227 -6.51 16.75 8.91
N ILE A 228 -5.71 17.24 9.85
CA ILE A 228 -5.45 16.59 11.13
C ILE A 228 -6.12 17.47 12.18
N GLU A 229 -6.90 16.86 13.07
CA GLU A 229 -7.54 17.54 14.19
C GLU A 229 -7.22 16.87 15.53
#